data_AF-A0A1J4KR00-F1
#
_entry.id   AF-A0A1J4KR00-F1
#
_cell.length_a   1.000
_cell.length_b   1.000
_cell.length_c   1.000
_cell.angle_alpha   90.00
_cell.angle_beta   90.00
_cell.angle_gamma   90.00
#
_symmetry.space_group_name_H-M   'P 1'
#
loop_
_entity.id
_entity.type
_entity.pdbx_description
1 polymer ?
#
loop_
_entity_poly.entity_id
_entity_poly.type
_entity_poly.pdbx_seq_one_letter_code
_entity_poly.pdbx_strand_id
1 'polypeptide(L)'
;MATNPSKKQVPRTAEEANAFMEAAIEAGDFELAKEYNEQVDLLKNFHEELHLAGTVHSYFENKQALSNNMGANYVAYKKQIEEGKKKSDMFFQTEFQYLKEKQEAELDALLDKWDATRNTASEHAEAEYNQMMTTARLIAQQKKFDEAINIRNLAGQKLKSRSKQRIKELDAQFRKQCDLLLQRQQQEINALAGRRLAESRLFDALAEAAESEALDVFLVNNASAVIGIANRFRPDSFIPKSLSMQTVRSRPSAPKQTKKMNAEKTYLKRMDNVDKTLSTPLRNAPGKKATSKFSPTREVMSKSENEINDSLSLTRSQLSSGISSKY
;
A
#
# COMPACT_ATOMS: atom_id res chain seq x y z
N MET A 1 -15.96 66.67 -69.26
CA MET A 1 -15.50 65.28 -69.47
C MET A 1 -15.67 64.56 -68.15
N ALA A 2 -16.71 63.74 -68.02
CA ALA A 2 -16.99 62.97 -66.82
C ALA A 2 -16.08 61.73 -66.82
N THR A 3 -15.09 61.71 -65.94
CA THR A 3 -14.25 60.55 -65.69
C THR A 3 -15.07 59.51 -64.91
N ASN A 4 -15.10 58.28 -65.45
CA ASN A 4 -15.75 57.11 -64.85
C ASN A 4 -15.43 56.98 -63.35
N PRO A 5 -16.41 56.62 -62.50
CA PRO A 5 -16.13 56.30 -61.10
C PRO A 5 -15.24 55.05 -61.08
N SER A 6 -14.02 55.24 -60.61
CA SER A 6 -13.06 54.20 -60.28
C SER A 6 -13.76 53.06 -59.54
N LYS A 7 -13.64 51.83 -60.07
CA LYS A 7 -14.08 50.61 -59.37
C LYS A 7 -13.55 50.66 -57.93
N LYS A 8 -14.43 50.75 -56.94
CA LYS A 8 -14.08 50.66 -55.51
C LYS A 8 -13.21 49.42 -55.31
N GLN A 9 -11.94 49.62 -54.95
CA GLN A 9 -11.06 48.52 -54.57
C GLN A 9 -11.34 48.19 -53.10
N VAL A 10 -11.66 46.93 -52.81
CA VAL A 10 -11.97 46.49 -51.44
C VAL A 10 -10.68 45.92 -50.82
N PRO A 11 -10.12 46.57 -49.78
CA PRO A 11 -8.91 46.08 -49.12
C PRO A 11 -9.17 44.76 -48.39
N ARG A 12 -8.17 43.88 -48.38
CA ARG A 12 -8.24 42.57 -47.71
C ARG A 12 -7.47 42.55 -46.39
N THR A 13 -6.56 43.50 -46.17
CA THR A 13 -5.79 43.64 -44.92
C THR A 13 -5.83 45.09 -44.43
N ALA A 14 -5.57 45.29 -43.13
CA ALA A 14 -5.49 46.63 -42.55
C ALA A 14 -4.35 47.46 -43.17
N GLU A 15 -3.28 46.82 -43.64
CA GLU A 15 -2.15 47.46 -44.34
C GLU A 15 -2.57 47.93 -45.74
N GLU A 16 -3.32 47.11 -46.48
CA GLU A 16 -3.90 47.51 -47.77
C GLU A 16 -4.93 48.63 -47.60
N ALA A 17 -5.75 48.57 -46.54
CA ALA A 17 -6.73 49.62 -46.23
C ALA A 17 -6.05 50.95 -45.84
N ASN A 18 -4.93 50.91 -45.10
CA ASN A 18 -4.11 52.09 -44.82
C ASN A 18 -3.49 52.67 -46.09
N ALA A 19 -2.95 51.83 -46.98
CA ALA A 19 -2.37 52.28 -48.24
C ALA A 19 -3.42 52.92 -49.16
N PHE A 20 -4.64 52.37 -49.20
CA PHE A 20 -5.76 52.97 -49.95
C PHE A 20 -6.30 54.25 -49.32
N MET A 21 -6.27 54.35 -47.99
CA MET A 21 -6.57 55.59 -47.27
C MET A 21 -5.58 56.70 -47.61
N GLU A 22 -4.26 56.43 -47.56
CA GLU A 22 -3.21 57.40 -47.89
C GLU A 22 -3.31 57.85 -49.36
N ALA A 23 -3.54 56.91 -50.29
CA ALA A 23 -3.75 57.24 -51.70
C ALA A 23 -5.01 58.09 -51.95
N ALA A 24 -6.09 57.87 -51.17
CA ALA A 24 -7.30 58.68 -51.25
C ALA A 24 -7.10 60.10 -50.67
N ILE A 25 -6.28 60.24 -49.62
CA ILE A 25 -5.87 61.53 -49.06
C ILE A 25 -5.03 62.31 -50.08
N GLU A 26 -4.06 61.66 -50.74
CA GLU A 26 -3.23 62.27 -51.79
C GLU A 26 -4.04 62.69 -53.02
N ALA A 27 -5.10 61.94 -53.34
CA ALA A 27 -6.03 62.26 -54.43
C ALA A 27 -7.08 63.32 -54.07
N GLY A 28 -7.18 63.72 -52.79
CA GLY A 28 -8.15 64.71 -52.30
C GLY A 28 -9.58 64.17 -52.12
N ASP A 29 -9.78 62.85 -52.12
CA ASP A 29 -11.09 62.20 -51.91
C ASP A 29 -11.26 61.80 -50.44
N PHE A 30 -11.67 62.77 -49.63
CA PHE A 30 -11.81 62.61 -48.18
C PHE A 30 -12.98 61.71 -47.76
N GLU A 31 -14.00 61.56 -48.60
CA GLU A 31 -15.10 60.62 -48.33
C GLU A 31 -14.61 59.19 -48.43
N LEU A 32 -13.83 58.88 -49.48
CA LEU A 32 -13.23 57.57 -49.66
C LEU A 32 -12.14 57.27 -48.62
N ALA A 33 -11.33 58.26 -48.24
CA ALA A 33 -10.35 58.12 -47.16
C ALA A 33 -11.02 57.80 -45.81
N LYS A 34 -12.17 58.41 -45.51
CA LYS A 34 -12.95 58.11 -44.30
C LYS A 34 -13.48 56.68 -44.32
N GLU A 35 -14.03 56.22 -45.45
CA GLU A 35 -14.48 54.83 -45.59
C GLU A 35 -13.33 53.83 -45.38
N TYR A 36 -12.13 54.10 -45.93
CA TYR A 36 -10.98 53.23 -45.73
C TYR A 36 -10.47 53.27 -44.28
N ASN A 37 -10.50 54.41 -43.60
CA ASN A 37 -10.16 54.50 -42.18
C ASN A 37 -11.10 53.64 -41.29
N GLU A 38 -12.41 53.65 -41.57
CA GLU A 38 -13.38 52.77 -40.90
C GLU A 38 -13.11 51.28 -41.21
N GLN A 39 -12.70 50.97 -42.45
CA GLN A 39 -12.32 49.61 -42.85
C GLN A 39 -11.00 49.13 -42.21
N VAL A 40 -10.04 50.02 -41.95
CA VAL A 40 -8.79 49.70 -41.24
C VAL A 40 -9.10 49.13 -39.87
N ASP A 41 -9.95 49.81 -39.09
CA ASP A 41 -10.31 49.37 -37.74
C ASP A 41 -11.10 48.06 -37.76
N LEU A 42 -12.00 47.89 -38.73
CA LEU A 42 -12.74 46.64 -38.92
C LEU A 42 -11.83 45.46 -39.27
N LEU A 43 -10.85 45.67 -40.17
CA LEU A 43 -9.88 44.65 -40.57
C LEU A 43 -8.88 44.32 -39.46
N LYS A 44 -8.48 45.30 -38.64
CA LYS A 44 -7.66 45.05 -37.43
C LYS A 44 -8.42 44.17 -36.44
N ASN A 45 -9.66 44.52 -36.12
CA ASN A 45 -10.50 43.72 -35.23
C ASN A 45 -10.72 42.30 -35.77
N PHE A 46 -10.99 42.16 -37.07
CA PHE A 46 -11.13 40.86 -37.72
C PHE A 46 -9.85 40.01 -37.60
N HIS A 47 -8.67 40.59 -37.83
CA HIS A 47 -7.41 39.85 -37.74
C HIS A 47 -7.10 39.42 -36.31
N GLU A 48 -7.40 40.26 -35.32
CA GLU A 48 -7.28 39.91 -33.91
C GLU A 48 -8.23 38.78 -33.49
N GLU A 49 -9.49 38.83 -33.95
CA GLU A 49 -10.45 37.74 -33.73
C GLU A 49 -9.99 36.43 -34.38
N LEU A 50 -9.41 36.50 -35.58
CA LEU A 50 -8.88 35.34 -36.30
C LEU A 50 -7.69 34.72 -35.56
N HIS A 51 -6.78 35.55 -35.05
CA HIS A 51 -5.65 35.10 -34.21
C HIS A 51 -6.13 34.47 -32.89
N LEU A 52 -7.15 35.05 -32.27
CA LEU A 52 -7.77 34.51 -31.06
C LEU A 52 -8.47 33.18 -31.33
N ALA A 53 -9.22 33.07 -32.44
CA ALA A 53 -9.84 31.84 -32.89
C ALA A 53 -8.79 30.73 -33.16
N GLY A 54 -7.67 31.07 -33.78
CA GLY A 54 -6.53 30.17 -33.96
C GLY A 54 -5.97 29.67 -32.63
N THR A 55 -5.80 30.56 -31.65
CA THR A 55 -5.35 30.21 -30.30
C THR A 55 -6.33 29.25 -29.60
N VAL A 56 -7.63 29.50 -29.71
CA VAL A 56 -8.68 28.64 -29.14
C VAL A 56 -8.74 27.29 -29.85
N HIS A 57 -8.53 27.25 -31.16
CA HIS A 57 -8.45 26.00 -31.93
C HIS A 57 -7.28 25.12 -31.48
N SER A 58 -6.06 25.68 -31.41
CA SER A 58 -4.88 24.94 -30.93
C SER A 58 -5.05 24.43 -29.50
N TYR A 59 -5.80 25.14 -28.66
CA TYR A 59 -6.16 24.64 -27.34
C TYR A 59 -7.03 23.37 -27.39
N PHE A 60 -8.04 23.33 -28.25
CA PHE A 60 -8.90 22.14 -28.35
C PHE A 60 -8.10 20.93 -28.84
N GLU A 61 -7.20 21.10 -29.81
CA GLU A 61 -6.27 20.05 -30.23
C GLU A 61 -5.37 19.58 -29.08
N ASN A 62 -4.76 20.53 -28.37
CA ASN A 62 -3.90 20.22 -27.22
C ASN A 62 -4.66 19.54 -26.08
N LYS A 63 -5.91 19.94 -25.81
CA LYS A 63 -6.78 19.31 -24.82
C LYS A 63 -7.09 17.86 -25.20
N GLN A 64 -7.36 17.59 -26.48
CA GLN A 64 -7.58 16.24 -26.97
C GLN A 64 -6.34 15.37 -26.79
N ALA A 65 -5.15 15.90 -27.12
CA ALA A 65 -3.89 15.24 -26.85
C ALA A 65 -3.69 14.96 -25.34
N LEU A 66 -4.01 15.92 -24.49
CA LEU A 66 -3.93 15.79 -23.03
C LEU A 66 -4.90 14.72 -22.50
N SER A 67 -6.10 14.62 -23.07
CA SER A 67 -7.07 13.57 -22.74
C SER A 67 -6.58 12.18 -23.16
N ASN A 68 -5.93 12.06 -24.32
CA ASN A 68 -5.31 10.80 -24.75
C ASN A 68 -4.15 10.42 -23.81
N ASN A 69 -3.36 11.40 -23.38
CA ASN A 69 -2.29 11.20 -22.41
C ASN A 69 -2.81 10.77 -21.03
N MET A 70 -4.00 11.21 -20.62
CA MET A 70 -4.65 10.72 -19.39
C MET A 70 -4.88 9.21 -19.43
N GLY A 71 -5.43 8.71 -20.55
CA GLY A 71 -5.63 7.27 -20.75
C GLY A 71 -4.31 6.49 -20.75
N ALA A 72 -3.28 7.03 -21.43
CA ALA A 72 -1.95 6.43 -21.43
C ALA A 72 -1.31 6.41 -20.04
N ASN A 73 -1.44 7.49 -19.27
CA ASN A 73 -0.94 7.60 -17.89
C ASN A 73 -1.63 6.60 -16.97
N TYR A 74 -2.95 6.46 -17.05
CA TYR A 74 -3.69 5.45 -16.29
C TYR A 74 -3.18 4.03 -16.57
N VAL A 75 -3.00 3.67 -17.84
CA VAL A 75 -2.44 2.37 -18.23
C VAL A 75 -1.01 2.20 -17.70
N ALA A 76 -0.19 3.26 -17.77
CA ALA A 76 1.18 3.24 -17.25
C ALA A 76 1.21 3.03 -15.73
N TYR A 77 0.39 3.75 -14.96
CA TYR A 77 0.27 3.56 -13.50
C TYR A 77 -0.17 2.15 -13.16
N LYS A 78 -1.20 1.63 -13.84
CA LYS A 78 -1.67 0.26 -13.61
C LYS A 78 -0.57 -0.77 -13.85
N LYS A 79 0.20 -0.62 -14.95
CA LYS A 79 1.33 -1.49 -15.26
C LYS A 79 2.42 -1.41 -14.18
N GLN A 80 2.77 -0.21 -13.70
CA GLN A 80 3.75 -0.02 -12.63
C GLN A 80 3.29 -0.69 -11.32
N ILE A 81 2.01 -0.57 -10.98
CA ILE A 81 1.43 -1.21 -9.80
C ILE A 81 1.48 -2.74 -9.93
N GLU A 82 1.15 -3.29 -11.10
CA GLU A 82 1.26 -4.73 -11.37
C GLU A 82 2.70 -5.24 -11.29
N GLU A 83 3.66 -4.50 -11.83
CA GLU A 83 5.10 -4.83 -11.72
C GLU A 83 5.58 -4.75 -10.26
N GLY A 84 5.14 -3.74 -9.51
CA GLY A 84 5.40 -3.61 -8.07
C GLY A 84 4.85 -4.79 -7.29
N LYS A 85 3.61 -5.21 -7.58
CA LYS A 85 2.96 -6.37 -6.98
C LYS A 85 3.75 -7.66 -7.23
N LYS A 86 4.20 -7.89 -8.47
CA LYS A 86 5.05 -9.05 -8.82
C LYS A 86 6.38 -9.06 -8.06
N LYS A 87 7.04 -7.91 -7.95
CA LYS A 87 8.30 -7.79 -7.18
C LYS A 87 8.09 -8.07 -5.69
N SER A 88 7.01 -7.53 -5.11
CA SER A 88 6.63 -7.80 -3.74
C SER A 88 6.32 -9.30 -3.52
N ASP A 89 5.59 -9.93 -4.44
CA ASP A 89 5.33 -11.38 -4.38
C ASP A 89 6.61 -12.21 -4.35
N MET A 90 7.56 -11.92 -5.23
CA MET A 90 8.87 -12.59 -5.23
C MET A 90 9.61 -12.37 -3.91
N PHE A 91 9.61 -11.14 -3.38
CA PHE A 91 10.25 -10.83 -2.10
C PHE A 91 9.67 -11.64 -0.95
N PHE A 92 8.34 -11.70 -0.82
CA PHE A 92 7.70 -12.50 0.25
C PHE A 92 7.88 -14.01 0.07
N GLN A 93 7.94 -14.50 -1.17
CA GLN A 93 8.26 -15.91 -1.43
C GLN A 93 9.66 -16.25 -0.94
N THR A 94 10.66 -15.39 -1.23
CA THR A 94 12.03 -15.57 -0.74
C THR A 94 12.11 -15.48 0.78
N GLU A 95 11.47 -14.48 1.40
CA GLU A 95 11.40 -14.34 2.87
C GLU A 95 10.74 -15.54 3.53
N PHE A 96 9.66 -16.06 2.95
CA PHE A 96 8.98 -17.26 3.46
C PHE A 96 9.88 -18.49 3.38
N GLN A 97 10.58 -18.67 2.27
CA GLN A 97 11.51 -19.79 2.10
C GLN A 97 12.66 -19.72 3.11
N TYR A 98 13.26 -18.53 3.29
CA TYR A 98 14.28 -18.31 4.30
C TYR A 98 13.76 -18.58 5.72
N LEU A 99 12.57 -18.09 6.05
CA LEU A 99 11.94 -18.33 7.35
C LEU A 99 11.73 -19.82 7.58
N LYS A 100 11.23 -20.54 6.57
CA LYS A 100 11.03 -21.99 6.64
C LYS A 100 12.34 -22.73 6.92
N GLU A 101 13.40 -22.45 6.15
CA GLU A 101 14.71 -23.09 6.34
C GLU A 101 15.29 -22.82 7.73
N LYS A 102 15.15 -21.57 8.22
CA LYS A 102 15.53 -21.21 9.58
C LYS A 102 14.76 -22.01 10.62
N GLN A 103 13.44 -22.14 10.45
CA GLN A 103 12.57 -22.84 11.39
C GLN A 103 12.84 -24.35 11.42
N GLU A 104 13.14 -24.95 10.27
CA GLU A 104 13.59 -26.34 10.15
C GLU A 104 14.93 -26.54 10.88
N ALA A 105 15.93 -25.68 10.61
CA ALA A 105 17.24 -25.77 11.27
C ALA A 105 17.16 -25.60 12.80
N GLU A 106 16.29 -24.72 13.31
CA GLU A 106 16.07 -24.55 14.75
C GLU A 106 15.42 -25.79 15.39
N LEU A 107 14.51 -26.46 14.67
CA LEU A 107 13.87 -27.69 15.15
C LEU A 107 14.88 -28.84 15.17
N ASP A 108 15.64 -29.01 14.10
CA ASP A 108 16.68 -30.05 14.00
C ASP A 108 17.72 -29.89 15.12
N ALA A 109 18.20 -28.66 15.34
CA ALA A 109 19.14 -28.37 16.43
C ALA A 109 18.56 -28.69 17.82
N LEU A 110 17.25 -28.52 18.02
CA LEU A 110 16.59 -28.87 19.28
C LEU A 110 16.48 -30.38 19.45
N LEU A 111 16.18 -31.11 18.38
CA LEU A 111 16.13 -32.57 18.36
C LEU A 111 17.51 -33.18 18.63
N ASP A 112 18.55 -32.69 17.95
CA ASP A 112 19.93 -33.13 18.18
C ASP A 112 20.35 -32.91 19.64
N LYS A 113 19.99 -31.76 20.21
CA LYS A 113 20.25 -31.45 21.61
C LYS A 113 19.49 -32.37 22.55
N TRP A 114 18.24 -32.73 22.23
CA TRP A 114 17.44 -33.67 23.01
C TRP A 114 18.11 -35.05 23.01
N ASP A 115 18.48 -35.57 21.84
CA ASP A 115 19.11 -36.88 21.71
C ASP A 115 20.47 -36.92 22.42
N ALA A 116 21.32 -35.90 22.26
CA ALA A 116 22.59 -35.81 22.98
C ALA A 116 22.39 -35.77 24.50
N THR A 117 21.41 -35.01 24.99
CA THR A 117 21.12 -34.92 26.43
C THR A 117 20.56 -36.24 26.97
N ARG A 118 19.77 -36.95 26.17
CA ARG A 118 19.21 -38.25 26.52
C ARG A 118 20.29 -39.34 26.57
N ASN A 119 21.18 -39.36 25.57
CA ASN A 119 22.29 -40.30 25.50
C ASN A 119 23.25 -40.11 26.68
N THR A 120 23.65 -38.87 26.97
CA THR A 120 24.51 -38.57 28.13
C THR A 120 23.86 -38.95 29.46
N ALA A 121 22.54 -38.77 29.60
CA ALA A 121 21.82 -39.23 30.80
C ALA A 121 21.80 -40.76 30.93
N SER A 122 21.69 -41.49 29.81
CA SER A 122 21.76 -42.96 29.79
C SER A 122 23.16 -43.47 30.11
N GLU A 123 24.20 -42.92 29.46
CA GLU A 123 25.60 -43.24 29.70
C GLU A 123 25.99 -43.01 31.16
N HIS A 124 25.54 -41.91 31.76
CA HIS A 124 25.79 -41.64 33.18
C HIS A 124 25.12 -42.69 34.09
N ALA A 125 23.87 -43.08 33.80
CA ALA A 125 23.18 -44.12 34.57
C ALA A 125 23.87 -45.49 34.44
N GLU A 126 24.37 -45.84 33.26
CA GLU A 126 25.15 -47.04 33.03
C GLU A 126 26.51 -47.00 33.74
N ALA A 127 27.19 -45.85 33.76
CA ALA A 127 28.43 -45.66 34.48
C ALA A 127 28.24 -45.82 36.00
N GLU A 128 27.20 -45.22 36.59
CA GLU A 128 26.85 -45.41 38.01
C GLU A 128 26.59 -46.90 38.32
N TYR A 129 25.84 -47.59 37.47
CA TYR A 129 25.56 -49.01 37.62
C TYR A 129 26.85 -49.85 37.58
N ASN A 130 27.73 -49.60 36.60
CA ASN A 130 29.00 -50.30 36.44
C ASN A 130 29.94 -50.08 37.64
N GLN A 131 29.98 -48.87 38.20
CA GLN A 131 30.73 -48.58 39.42
C GLN A 131 30.19 -49.37 40.63
N MET A 132 28.86 -49.41 40.81
CA MET A 132 28.26 -50.20 41.88
C MET A 132 28.50 -51.71 41.70
N MET A 133 28.50 -52.21 40.46
CA MET A 133 28.84 -53.61 40.18
C MET A 133 30.30 -53.94 40.48
N THR A 134 31.23 -53.05 40.14
CA THR A 134 32.65 -53.21 40.52
C THR A 134 32.80 -53.24 42.04
N THR A 135 32.08 -52.37 42.75
CA THR A 135 32.05 -52.36 44.22
C THR A 135 31.48 -53.68 44.78
N ALA A 136 30.37 -54.17 44.24
CA ALA A 136 29.80 -55.44 44.64
C ALA A 136 30.76 -56.62 44.45
N ARG A 137 31.54 -56.64 43.35
CA ARG A 137 32.57 -57.66 43.11
C ARG A 137 33.69 -57.59 44.16
N LEU A 138 34.16 -56.39 44.51
CA LEU A 138 35.18 -56.20 45.54
C LEU A 138 34.71 -56.70 46.91
N ILE A 139 33.46 -56.43 47.29
CA ILE A 139 32.87 -56.92 48.54
C ILE A 139 32.69 -58.45 48.51
N ALA A 140 32.29 -59.02 47.38
CA ALA A 140 32.19 -60.47 47.21
C ALA A 140 33.55 -61.17 47.38
N GLN A 141 34.64 -60.56 46.91
CA GLN A 141 36.01 -61.08 47.13
C GLN A 141 36.39 -61.12 48.62
N GLN A 142 35.81 -60.24 49.44
CA GLN A 142 35.95 -60.26 50.91
C GLN A 142 35.04 -61.31 51.58
N LYS A 143 34.37 -62.19 50.81
CA LYS A 143 33.42 -63.22 51.28
C LYS A 143 32.16 -62.67 51.95
N LYS A 144 31.84 -61.38 51.76
CA LYS A 144 30.62 -60.74 52.26
C LYS A 144 29.51 -60.78 51.22
N PHE A 145 28.98 -61.98 50.97
CA PHE A 145 28.07 -62.22 49.84
C PHE A 145 26.72 -61.50 49.98
N ASP A 146 26.15 -61.44 51.19
CA ASP A 146 24.87 -60.76 51.40
C ASP A 146 24.96 -59.26 51.14
N GLU A 147 26.05 -58.62 51.56
CA GLU A 147 26.32 -57.21 51.25
C GLU A 147 26.49 -56.99 49.74
N ALA A 148 27.22 -57.87 49.05
CA ALA A 148 27.40 -57.79 47.59
C ALA A 148 26.07 -57.97 46.82
N ILE A 149 25.22 -58.90 47.26
CA ILE A 149 23.87 -59.12 46.70
C ILE A 149 23.01 -57.87 46.91
N ASN A 150 23.07 -57.27 48.09
CA ASN A 150 22.33 -56.04 48.40
C ASN A 150 22.76 -54.88 47.50
N ILE A 151 24.07 -54.65 47.30
CA ILE A 151 24.56 -53.61 46.39
C ILE A 151 24.14 -53.89 44.95
N ARG A 152 24.24 -55.14 44.48
CA ARG A 152 23.81 -55.53 43.13
C ARG A 152 22.31 -55.23 42.91
N ASN A 153 21.47 -55.62 43.87
CA ASN A 153 20.03 -55.40 43.79
C ASN A 153 19.70 -53.90 43.84
N LEU A 154 20.37 -53.14 44.70
CA LEU A 154 20.23 -51.68 44.79
C LEU A 154 20.64 -50.99 43.48
N ALA A 155 21.75 -51.41 42.86
CA ALA A 155 22.21 -50.89 41.57
C ALA A 155 21.19 -51.16 40.46
N GLY A 156 20.66 -52.39 40.39
CA GLY A 156 19.62 -52.75 39.43
C GLY A 156 18.31 -51.99 39.63
N GLN A 157 17.91 -51.73 40.88
CA GLN A 157 16.75 -50.88 41.17
C GLN A 157 16.99 -49.43 40.77
N LYS A 158 18.14 -48.83 41.13
CA LYS A 158 18.48 -47.46 40.78
C LYS A 158 18.52 -47.24 39.25
N LEU A 159 19.11 -48.18 38.51
CA LEU A 159 19.14 -48.12 37.05
C LEU A 159 17.72 -48.13 36.47
N LYS A 160 16.81 -48.95 36.99
CA LYS A 160 15.43 -49.04 36.47
C LYS A 160 14.54 -47.86 36.87
N SER A 161 14.57 -47.42 38.13
CA SER A 161 13.63 -46.41 38.64
C SER A 161 14.12 -44.99 38.39
N ARG A 162 15.38 -44.68 38.75
CA ARG A 162 15.93 -43.32 38.70
C ARG A 162 16.23 -42.89 37.26
N SER A 163 16.79 -43.78 36.44
CA SER A 163 17.03 -43.48 35.02
C SER A 163 15.74 -43.20 34.28
N LYS A 164 14.72 -44.06 34.47
CA LYS A 164 13.41 -43.89 33.83
C LYS A 164 12.73 -42.58 34.22
N GLN A 165 12.80 -42.21 35.50
CA GLN A 165 12.23 -40.93 35.95
C GLN A 165 12.99 -39.73 35.37
N ARG A 166 14.32 -39.76 35.37
CA ARG A 166 15.15 -38.68 34.82
C ARG A 166 14.94 -38.50 33.31
N ILE A 167 14.86 -39.59 32.55
CA ILE A 167 14.57 -39.52 31.11
C ILE A 167 13.17 -38.95 30.87
N LYS A 168 12.17 -39.38 31.66
CA LYS A 168 10.80 -38.84 31.55
C LYS A 168 10.74 -37.33 31.83
N GLU A 169 11.49 -36.85 32.82
CA GLU A 169 11.60 -35.43 33.13
C GLU A 169 12.30 -34.65 32.02
N LEU A 170 13.39 -35.20 31.45
CA LEU A 170 14.07 -34.61 30.28
C LEU A 170 13.14 -34.52 29.07
N ASP A 171 12.45 -35.61 28.72
CA ASP A 171 11.50 -35.64 27.61
C ASP A 171 10.37 -34.61 27.80
N ALA A 172 9.88 -34.45 29.03
CA ALA A 172 8.87 -33.43 29.34
C ALA A 172 9.40 -32.00 29.15
N GLN A 173 10.66 -31.73 29.51
CA GLN A 173 11.29 -30.43 29.31
C GLN A 173 11.46 -30.11 27.82
N PHE A 174 11.97 -31.06 27.03
CA PHE A 174 12.15 -30.85 25.59
C PHE A 174 10.82 -30.73 24.85
N ARG A 175 9.79 -31.50 25.22
CA ARG A 175 8.43 -31.31 24.68
C ARG A 175 7.92 -29.89 24.92
N LYS A 176 8.07 -29.38 26.14
CA LYS A 176 7.69 -27.99 26.45
C LYS A 176 8.47 -26.98 25.62
N GLN A 177 9.76 -27.23 25.36
CA GLN A 177 10.57 -26.37 24.48
C GLN A 177 10.09 -26.42 23.03
N CYS A 178 9.75 -27.61 22.51
CA CYS A 178 9.16 -27.78 21.18
C CYS A 178 7.81 -27.04 21.06
N ASP A 179 6.95 -27.12 22.08
CA ASP A 179 5.65 -26.43 22.07
C ASP A 179 5.83 -24.90 22.01
N LEU A 180 6.76 -24.36 22.80
CA LEU A 180 7.10 -22.93 22.78
C LEU A 180 7.73 -22.51 21.45
N LEU A 181 8.60 -23.36 20.90
CA LEU A 181 9.22 -23.14 19.58
C LEU A 181 8.14 -23.04 18.51
N LEU A 182 7.21 -24.00 18.48
CA LEU A 182 6.11 -24.06 17.52
C LEU A 182 5.18 -22.84 17.65
N GLN A 183 4.86 -22.42 18.88
CA GLN A 183 4.07 -21.20 19.12
C GLN A 183 4.76 -19.96 18.55
N ARG A 184 6.07 -19.80 18.80
CA ARG A 184 6.86 -18.69 18.25
C ARG A 184 6.91 -18.73 16.73
N GLN A 185 7.18 -19.90 16.14
CA GLN A 185 7.25 -20.09 14.69
C GLN A 185 5.91 -19.75 14.01
N GLN A 186 4.79 -20.15 14.63
CA GLN A 186 3.46 -19.77 14.16
C GLN A 186 3.23 -18.26 14.21
N GLN A 187 3.71 -17.57 15.26
CA GLN A 187 3.63 -16.11 15.35
C GLN A 187 4.45 -15.42 14.25
N GLU A 188 5.65 -15.92 13.95
CA GLU A 188 6.49 -15.40 12.87
C GLU A 188 5.82 -15.55 11.50
N ILE A 189 5.23 -16.71 11.22
CA ILE A 189 4.45 -16.97 9.99
C ILE A 189 3.26 -16.01 9.91
N ASN A 190 2.49 -15.88 10.99
CA ASN A 190 1.35 -14.97 11.05
C ASN A 190 1.77 -13.51 10.84
N ALA A 191 2.91 -13.09 11.38
CA ALA A 191 3.45 -11.76 11.19
C ALA A 191 3.89 -11.52 9.73
N LEU A 192 4.49 -12.51 9.08
CA LEU A 192 4.83 -12.43 7.65
C LEU A 192 3.56 -12.36 6.78
N ALA A 193 2.57 -13.21 7.05
CA ALA A 193 1.29 -13.21 6.36
C ALA A 193 0.53 -11.89 6.55
N GLY A 194 0.54 -11.34 7.77
CA GLY A 194 -0.06 -10.05 8.08
C GLY A 194 0.59 -8.90 7.30
N ARG A 195 1.93 -8.88 7.21
CA ARG A 195 2.67 -7.91 6.39
C ARG A 195 2.32 -8.04 4.91
N ARG A 196 2.32 -9.26 4.35
CA ARG A 196 1.93 -9.51 2.95
C ARG A 196 0.53 -9.01 2.65
N LEU A 197 -0.42 -9.27 3.55
CA LEU A 197 -1.82 -8.89 3.39
C LEU A 197 -2.00 -7.37 3.47
N ALA A 198 -1.30 -6.69 4.37
CA ALA A 198 -1.28 -5.23 4.44
C ALA A 198 -0.73 -4.61 3.13
N GLU A 199 0.35 -5.17 2.60
CA GLU A 199 0.95 -4.69 1.35
C GLU A 199 0.07 -5.00 0.13
N SER A 200 -0.64 -6.14 0.10
CA SER A 200 -1.64 -6.41 -0.94
C SER A 200 -2.73 -5.34 -0.95
N ARG A 201 -3.27 -4.99 0.23
CA ARG A 201 -4.28 -3.95 0.36
C ARG A 201 -3.77 -2.58 -0.09
N LEU A 202 -2.50 -2.29 0.13
CA LEU A 202 -1.87 -1.07 -0.36
C LEU A 202 -1.87 -1.04 -1.89
N PHE A 203 -1.47 -2.12 -2.55
CA PHE A 203 -1.52 -2.20 -4.02
C PHE A 203 -2.94 -2.09 -4.57
N ASP A 204 -3.92 -2.71 -3.91
CA ASP A 204 -5.33 -2.60 -4.32
C ASP A 204 -5.83 -1.15 -4.19
N ALA A 205 -5.48 -0.47 -3.09
CA ALA A 205 -5.80 0.95 -2.89
C ALA A 205 -5.10 1.86 -3.92
N LEU A 206 -3.84 1.58 -4.26
CA LEU A 206 -3.14 2.31 -5.32
C LEU A 206 -3.78 2.09 -6.69
N ALA A 207 -4.26 0.87 -6.97
CA ALA A 207 -4.95 0.57 -8.22
C ALA A 207 -6.29 1.30 -8.33
N GLU A 208 -7.05 1.39 -7.24
CA GLU A 208 -8.28 2.19 -7.16
C GLU A 208 -7.98 3.70 -7.32
N ALA A 209 -6.88 4.18 -6.74
CA ALA A 209 -6.49 5.59 -6.81
C ALA A 209 -5.91 6.02 -8.17
N ALA A 210 -5.35 5.09 -8.95
CA ALA A 210 -4.65 5.38 -10.19
C ALA A 210 -5.50 6.15 -11.23
N GLU A 211 -6.80 5.83 -11.33
CA GLU A 211 -7.72 6.54 -12.22
C GLU A 211 -7.94 7.98 -11.75
N SER A 212 -8.16 8.17 -10.45
CA SER A 212 -8.34 9.51 -9.86
C SER A 212 -7.08 10.37 -9.98
N GLU A 213 -5.89 9.78 -9.82
CA GLU A 213 -4.62 10.49 -9.96
C GLU A 213 -4.37 10.89 -11.42
N ALA A 214 -4.65 10.00 -12.38
CA ALA A 214 -4.57 10.34 -13.81
C ALA A 214 -5.52 11.49 -14.18
N LEU A 215 -6.75 11.46 -13.63
CA LEU A 215 -7.75 12.52 -13.81
C LEU A 215 -7.27 13.84 -13.21
N ASP A 216 -6.74 13.85 -12.00
CA ASP A 216 -6.24 15.06 -11.32
C ASP A 216 -5.10 15.70 -12.11
N VAL A 217 -4.14 14.91 -12.62
CA VAL A 217 -3.07 15.40 -13.50
C VAL A 217 -3.64 16.03 -14.77
N PHE A 218 -4.65 15.41 -15.40
CA PHE A 218 -5.34 15.99 -16.54
C PHE A 218 -6.02 17.32 -16.19
N LEU A 219 -6.75 17.39 -15.07
CA LEU A 219 -7.48 18.59 -14.65
C LEU A 219 -6.53 19.77 -14.36
N VAL A 220 -5.41 19.54 -13.68
CA VAL A 220 -4.41 20.58 -13.39
C VAL A 220 -3.77 21.11 -14.68
N ASN A 221 -3.38 20.22 -15.58
CA ASN A 221 -2.78 20.59 -16.85
C ASN A 221 -3.77 21.33 -17.77
N ASN A 222 -5.02 20.87 -17.83
CA ASN A 222 -6.08 21.54 -18.60
C ASN A 222 -6.38 22.92 -18.02
N ALA A 223 -6.53 23.05 -16.69
CA ALA A 223 -6.77 24.35 -16.06
C ALA A 223 -5.64 25.34 -16.31
N SER A 224 -4.39 24.89 -16.26
CA SER A 224 -3.21 25.72 -16.54
C SER A 224 -3.22 26.21 -18.00
N ALA A 225 -3.56 25.34 -18.94
CA ALA A 225 -3.71 25.70 -20.36
C ALA A 225 -4.81 26.74 -20.57
N VAL A 226 -5.98 26.55 -19.94
CA VAL A 226 -7.12 27.48 -20.01
C VAL A 226 -6.76 28.85 -19.46
N ILE A 227 -6.06 28.93 -18.32
CA ILE A 227 -5.59 30.21 -17.75
C ILE A 227 -4.64 30.92 -18.73
N GLY A 228 -3.73 30.19 -19.36
CA GLY A 228 -2.82 30.73 -20.37
C GLY A 228 -3.54 31.34 -21.58
N ILE A 229 -4.68 30.77 -21.97
CA ILE A 229 -5.50 31.28 -23.08
C ILE A 229 -6.37 32.46 -22.63
N ALA A 230 -6.96 32.37 -21.44
CA ALA A 230 -7.76 33.44 -20.84
C ALA A 230 -6.96 34.76 -20.76
N ASN A 231 -5.67 34.69 -20.43
CA ASN A 231 -4.77 35.84 -20.38
C ASN A 231 -4.50 36.50 -21.75
N ARG A 232 -4.85 35.86 -22.87
CA ARG A 232 -4.71 36.40 -24.23
C ARG A 232 -5.94 37.18 -24.70
N PHE A 233 -7.06 37.08 -23.98
CA PHE A 233 -8.23 37.93 -24.23
C PHE A 233 -7.96 39.33 -23.69
N ARG A 234 -8.45 40.36 -24.39
CA ARG A 234 -8.40 41.73 -23.86
C ARG A 234 -9.22 41.82 -22.56
N PRO A 235 -8.88 42.71 -21.62
CA PRO A 235 -9.59 42.86 -20.34
C PRO A 235 -11.09 43.13 -20.49
N ASP A 236 -11.47 43.81 -21.58
CA ASP A 236 -12.85 44.18 -21.89
C ASP A 236 -13.56 43.16 -22.79
N SER A 237 -12.85 42.12 -23.25
CA SER A 237 -13.41 41.08 -24.13
C SER A 237 -14.02 39.94 -23.33
N PHE A 238 -15.16 39.44 -23.81
CA PHE A 238 -15.86 38.33 -23.17
C PHE A 238 -15.13 36.99 -23.44
N ILE A 239 -14.62 36.36 -22.38
CA ILE A 239 -14.06 35.01 -22.47
C ILE A 239 -15.23 34.01 -22.61
N PRO A 240 -15.19 33.09 -23.61
CA PRO A 240 -16.20 32.06 -23.75
C PRO A 240 -16.44 31.29 -22.45
N LYS A 241 -17.71 31.18 -22.06
CA LYS A 241 -18.09 30.52 -20.80
C LYS A 241 -17.58 29.07 -20.73
N SER A 242 -17.55 28.38 -21.87
CA SER A 242 -17.00 27.03 -22.03
C SER A 242 -15.52 26.93 -21.62
N LEU A 243 -14.71 27.97 -21.82
CA LEU A 243 -13.32 28.02 -21.34
C LEU A 243 -13.27 28.38 -19.86
N SER A 244 -14.02 29.41 -19.43
CA SER A 244 -14.04 29.84 -18.02
C SER A 244 -14.49 28.74 -17.04
N MET A 245 -15.32 27.79 -17.47
CA MET A 245 -15.79 26.68 -16.65
C MET A 245 -14.77 25.53 -16.53
N GLN A 246 -13.73 25.52 -17.35
CA GLN A 246 -12.69 24.49 -17.37
C GLN A 246 -11.48 24.85 -16.49
N THR A 247 -11.39 26.09 -16.00
CA THR A 247 -10.45 26.40 -14.93
C THR A 247 -10.90 25.71 -13.66
N VAL A 248 -10.04 24.89 -13.05
CA VAL A 248 -10.25 24.41 -11.69
C VAL A 248 -10.43 25.64 -10.82
N ARG A 249 -11.61 25.84 -10.23
CA ARG A 249 -11.80 26.76 -9.10
C ARG A 249 -11.12 26.14 -7.89
N SER A 250 -9.80 26.00 -7.94
CA SER A 250 -9.01 26.01 -6.74
C SER A 250 -9.14 27.45 -6.26
N ARG A 251 -10.10 27.69 -5.36
CA ARG A 251 -9.82 28.71 -4.35
C ARG A 251 -8.42 28.33 -3.87
N PRO A 252 -7.39 29.19 -3.99
CA PRO A 252 -6.15 28.92 -3.32
C PRO A 252 -6.56 28.55 -1.91
N SER A 253 -6.26 27.34 -1.45
CA SER A 253 -6.38 27.07 -0.04
C SER A 253 -5.42 28.08 0.55
N ALA A 254 -5.95 29.21 1.04
CA ALA A 254 -5.16 30.23 1.70
C ALA A 254 -4.22 29.44 2.59
N PRO A 255 -2.89 29.63 2.48
CA PRO A 255 -1.94 28.82 3.21
C PRO A 255 -2.48 28.81 4.62
N LYS A 256 -2.95 27.63 5.08
CA LYS A 256 -3.55 27.52 6.40
C LYS A 256 -2.48 28.12 7.27
N GLN A 257 -2.74 29.28 7.86
CA GLN A 257 -1.81 29.88 8.80
C GLN A 257 -1.59 28.76 9.80
N THR A 258 -0.43 28.14 9.70
CA THR A 258 0.01 27.13 10.63
C THR A 258 0.22 27.95 11.88
N LYS A 259 -0.86 28.11 12.66
CA LYS A 259 -0.72 28.33 14.10
C LYS A 259 0.28 27.27 14.50
N LYS A 260 1.51 27.70 14.83
CA LYS A 260 2.60 26.82 15.26
C LYS A 260 2.03 25.98 16.40
N MET A 261 1.50 24.82 16.07
CA MET A 261 1.05 23.88 17.06
C MET A 261 2.33 23.32 17.66
N ASN A 262 2.42 23.39 18.99
CA ASN A 262 3.54 22.88 19.75
C ASN A 262 3.93 21.49 19.21
N ALA A 263 5.22 21.27 18.95
CA ALA A 263 5.70 20.04 18.30
C ALA A 263 5.18 18.77 18.99
N GLU A 264 5.04 18.85 20.31
CA GLU A 264 4.47 17.83 21.18
C GLU A 264 3.00 17.49 20.87
N LYS A 265 2.15 18.49 20.59
CA LYS A 265 0.76 18.24 20.17
C LYS A 265 0.68 17.65 18.76
N THR A 266 1.64 17.95 17.89
CA THR A 266 1.71 17.38 16.54
C THR A 266 2.14 15.91 16.61
N TYR A 267 3.08 15.59 17.50
CA TYR A 267 3.51 14.22 17.78
C TYR A 267 2.38 13.39 18.40
N LEU A 268 1.73 13.89 19.45
CA LEU A 268 0.59 13.22 20.09
C LEU A 268 -0.56 12.97 19.11
N LYS A 269 -0.86 13.93 18.22
CA LYS A 269 -1.91 13.77 17.21
C LYS A 269 -1.52 12.76 16.11
N ARG A 270 -0.23 12.60 15.80
CA ARG A 270 0.25 11.52 14.91
C ARG A 270 0.15 10.17 15.59
N MET A 271 0.54 10.07 16.87
CA MET A 271 0.41 8.83 17.64
C MET A 271 -1.05 8.42 17.82
N ASP A 272 -1.95 9.36 18.13
CA ASP A 272 -3.40 9.11 18.19
C ASP A 272 -3.99 8.63 16.86
N ASN A 273 -3.47 9.11 15.73
CA ASN A 273 -3.92 8.66 14.42
C ASN A 273 -3.39 7.27 14.10
N VAL A 274 -2.14 6.97 14.45
CA VAL A 274 -1.54 5.64 14.31
C VAL A 274 -2.29 4.63 15.18
N ASP A 275 -2.53 4.96 16.44
CA ASP A 275 -3.34 4.13 17.35
C ASP A 275 -4.75 3.95 16.79
N LYS A 276 -5.44 5.00 16.32
CA LYS A 276 -6.77 4.83 15.70
C LYS A 276 -6.75 3.95 14.46
N THR A 277 -5.72 4.01 13.63
CA THR A 277 -5.61 3.12 12.45
C THR A 277 -5.31 1.67 12.82
N LEU A 278 -4.62 1.45 13.93
CA LEU A 278 -4.27 0.12 14.43
C LEU A 278 -5.35 -0.47 15.35
N SER A 279 -6.16 0.38 15.99
CA SER A 279 -7.15 0.01 17.00
C SER A 279 -8.60 0.07 16.50
N THR A 280 -8.87 0.47 15.26
CA THR A 280 -10.22 0.33 14.68
C THR A 280 -10.54 -1.14 14.45
N PRO A 281 -11.55 -1.72 15.12
CA PRO A 281 -11.98 -3.08 14.84
C PRO A 281 -12.56 -3.17 13.42
N LEU A 282 -12.37 -4.34 12.80
CA LEU A 282 -12.93 -4.73 11.49
C LEU A 282 -14.35 -4.19 11.33
N ARG A 283 -14.53 -3.18 10.47
CA ARG A 283 -15.87 -2.75 10.09
C ARG A 283 -16.44 -3.81 9.16
N ASN A 284 -17.46 -4.51 9.65
CA ASN A 284 -18.29 -5.42 8.86
C ASN A 284 -18.78 -4.74 7.57
N ALA A 285 -18.86 -5.55 6.52
CA ALA A 285 -19.22 -5.21 5.14
C ALA A 285 -20.41 -4.21 4.99
N PRO A 286 -20.47 -3.44 3.89
CA PRO A 286 -21.46 -2.39 3.70
C PRO A 286 -22.82 -3.01 3.37
N GLY A 287 -23.72 -3.02 4.34
CA GLY A 287 -25.07 -3.52 4.13
C GLY A 287 -25.97 -3.25 5.32
N LYS A 288 -26.24 -1.96 5.61
CA LYS A 288 -27.50 -1.43 6.19
C LYS A 288 -27.32 0.05 6.54
N LYS A 289 -28.15 0.90 5.92
CA LYS A 289 -28.31 2.30 6.33
C LYS A 289 -28.95 2.33 7.72
N ALA A 290 -28.27 2.90 8.70
CA ALA A 290 -28.88 3.31 9.96
C ALA A 290 -28.61 4.80 10.14
N THR A 291 -29.67 5.58 9.98
CA THR A 291 -29.79 6.96 10.42
C THR A 291 -29.69 7.02 11.94
N SER A 292 -28.77 7.80 12.49
CA SER A 292 -29.07 8.77 13.56
C SER A 292 -27.83 9.58 13.91
N LYS A 293 -28.05 10.88 14.08
CA LYS A 293 -27.13 11.81 14.75
C LYS A 293 -27.22 11.52 16.25
N PHE A 294 -26.09 11.27 16.92
CA PHE A 294 -25.77 11.88 18.22
C PHE A 294 -24.40 11.41 18.74
N SER A 295 -23.64 12.34 19.30
CA SER A 295 -22.73 12.13 20.43
C SER A 295 -23.25 13.08 21.52
N PRO A 296 -23.16 12.79 22.84
CA PRO A 296 -21.87 12.54 23.51
C PRO A 296 -21.89 11.62 24.77
N THR A 297 -20.73 11.57 25.43
CA THR A 297 -20.44 11.27 26.87
C THR A 297 -20.17 9.83 27.35
N ARG A 298 -18.86 9.59 27.62
CA ARG A 298 -18.19 9.14 28.86
C ARG A 298 -18.97 8.36 29.95
N GLU A 299 -18.27 7.35 30.50
CA GLU A 299 -18.53 6.49 31.69
C GLU A 299 -19.41 5.24 31.44
N VAL A 300 -19.18 4.02 31.97
CA VAL A 300 -18.19 3.40 32.87
C VAL A 300 -18.43 1.86 32.77
N MET A 301 -17.34 1.08 32.82
CA MET A 301 -17.14 -0.32 33.28
C MET A 301 -18.03 -1.53 32.87
N SER A 302 -17.26 -2.58 32.53
CA SER A 302 -17.38 -3.99 32.93
C SER A 302 -18.24 -4.95 32.11
N LYS A 303 -17.65 -6.14 31.89
CA LYS A 303 -18.19 -7.39 31.33
C LYS A 303 -18.20 -7.38 29.79
N SER A 304 -17.58 -8.30 29.06
CA SER A 304 -17.34 -9.72 29.33
C SER A 304 -16.16 -10.25 28.49
N GLU A 305 -15.16 -10.81 29.17
CA GLU A 305 -14.29 -11.86 28.63
C GLU A 305 -15.16 -13.13 28.50
N ASN A 306 -15.48 -13.59 27.27
CA ASN A 306 -15.86 -14.99 26.94
C ASN A 306 -16.42 -15.21 25.51
N GLU A 307 -15.94 -14.53 24.46
CA GLU A 307 -16.47 -14.77 23.09
C GLU A 307 -15.41 -14.91 21.98
N ILE A 308 -14.20 -15.40 22.27
CA ILE A 308 -13.17 -15.64 21.22
C ILE A 308 -12.73 -17.11 21.10
N ASN A 309 -13.44 -18.08 21.72
CA ASN A 309 -13.04 -19.49 21.64
C ASN A 309 -13.93 -20.43 20.81
N ASP A 310 -15.01 -19.96 20.18
CA ASP A 310 -15.97 -20.87 19.52
C ASP A 310 -15.97 -20.84 17.97
N SER A 311 -15.01 -20.18 17.32
CA SER A 311 -15.01 -20.06 15.85
C SER A 311 -13.95 -20.88 15.10
N LEU A 312 -13.33 -21.90 15.70
CA LEU A 312 -12.33 -22.76 15.00
C LEU A 312 -12.47 -24.27 15.20
N SER A 313 -13.65 -24.79 15.59
CA SER A 313 -13.89 -26.23 15.73
C SER A 313 -14.71 -26.85 14.59
N LEU A 314 -14.47 -26.46 13.34
CA LEU A 314 -15.24 -26.98 12.20
C LEU A 314 -14.43 -27.19 10.91
N THR A 315 -13.30 -27.91 10.99
CA THR A 315 -12.72 -28.66 9.84
C THR A 315 -11.75 -29.76 10.30
N ARG A 316 -12.21 -30.70 11.12
CA ARG A 316 -11.46 -31.94 11.37
C ARG A 316 -12.38 -33.14 11.57
N SER A 317 -13.12 -33.49 10.52
CA SER A 317 -13.84 -34.77 10.49
C SER A 317 -14.17 -35.19 9.07
N GLN A 318 -13.16 -35.51 8.24
CA GLN A 318 -13.29 -36.35 7.03
C GLN A 318 -11.93 -36.96 6.62
N LEU A 319 -11.31 -37.78 7.48
CA LEU A 319 -10.21 -38.67 7.08
C LEU A 319 -10.21 -39.93 7.98
N SER A 320 -11.26 -40.75 7.91
CA SER A 320 -11.19 -42.15 8.36
C SER A 320 -12.34 -43.00 7.80
N SER A 321 -12.23 -43.42 6.55
CA SER A 321 -12.95 -44.62 6.06
C SER A 321 -12.40 -45.02 4.69
N GLY A 322 -11.64 -46.11 4.62
CA GLY A 322 -11.33 -46.73 3.32
C GLY A 322 -10.01 -47.48 3.22
N ILE A 323 -9.71 -48.43 4.12
CA ILE A 323 -8.79 -49.52 3.80
C ILE A 323 -9.41 -50.82 4.33
N SER A 324 -10.09 -51.54 3.45
CA SER A 324 -10.30 -52.98 3.58
C SER A 324 -10.66 -53.56 2.21
N SER A 325 -10.02 -54.68 1.87
CA SER A 325 -10.28 -55.59 0.73
C SER A 325 -9.57 -55.28 -0.60
N LYS A 326 -8.37 -55.85 -0.78
CA LYS A 326 -8.11 -57.00 -1.66
C LYS A 326 -6.60 -57.28 -1.77
N TYR A 327 -6.28 -58.58 -1.74
CA TYR A 327 -4.97 -59.24 -1.72
C TYR A 327 -4.29 -59.32 -0.36
#